data_AF-A0A6M3IKT8-F1
#
_entry.id   AF-A0A6M3IKT8-F1
#
_cell.length_a   1.000
_cell.length_b   1.000
_cell.length_c   1.000
_cell.angle_alpha   90.00
_cell.angle_beta   90.00
_cell.angle_gamma   90.00
#
_symmetry.space_group_name_H-M   'P 1'
#
loop_
_entity.id
_entity.type
_entity.pdbx_description
1 polymer ?
#
loop_
_entity_poly.entity_id
_entity_poly.type
_entity_poly.pdbx_seq_one_letter_code
_entity_poly.pdbx_strand_id
1 'polypeptide(L)' 'MPKWPEDHEDALRRAVGAGCNLSELAEIFQGRGKDSIRAKVYSMGLNVIPPVPPIDTAALNFYLKAHEG' A
#
# COMPACT_ATOMS: atom_id res chain seq x y z
N MET A 1 12.38 -20.09 -1.81
CA MET A 1 11.97 -18.70 -1.46
C MET A 1 12.52 -18.37 -0.08
N PRO A 2 13.19 -17.23 0.13
CA PRO A 2 13.74 -16.91 1.45
C PRO A 2 12.58 -16.73 2.44
N LYS A 3 12.60 -17.54 3.51
CA LYS A 3 11.60 -17.55 4.57
C LYS A 3 11.44 -16.12 5.11
N TRP A 4 10.19 -15.70 5.29
CA TRP A 4 9.91 -14.43 5.98
C TRP A 4 10.09 -14.68 7.48
N PRO A 5 10.96 -13.92 8.16
CA PRO A 5 11.05 -14.02 9.62
C PRO A 5 9.76 -13.46 10.23
N GLU A 6 9.32 -14.04 11.34
CA GLU A 6 8.08 -13.65 12.02
C GLU A 6 8.05 -12.14 12.38
N ASP A 7 9.20 -11.57 12.73
CA ASP A 7 9.37 -10.15 13.00
C ASP A 7 8.98 -9.26 11.80
N HIS A 8 9.32 -9.70 10.58
CA HIS A 8 8.93 -9.00 9.37
C HIS A 8 7.44 -9.17 9.07
N GLU A 9 6.81 -10.27 9.45
CA GLU A 9 5.37 -10.48 9.27
C GLU A 9 4.54 -9.56 10.18
N ASP A 10 4.98 -9.37 11.42
CA ASP A 10 4.37 -8.40 12.35
C ASP A 10 4.52 -6.97 11.82
N ALA A 11 5.73 -6.59 11.40
CA ALA A 11 5.98 -5.29 10.82
C ALA A 11 5.12 -5.04 9.56
N LEU A 12 4.94 -6.07 8.72
CA LEU A 12 4.06 -6.00 7.55
C LEU A 12 2.60 -5.77 7.93
N ARG A 13 2.10 -6.52 8.92
CA ARG A 13 0.72 -6.33 9.43
C ARG A 13 0.50 -4.92 9.92
N ARG A 14 1.45 -4.38 10.69
CA ARG A 14 1.39 -3.01 11.22
C ARG A 14 1.43 -1.96 10.12
N ALA A 15 2.35 -2.10 9.17
CA ALA A 15 2.47 -1.15 8.07
C ALA A 15 1.25 -1.17 7.14
N VAL A 16 0.71 -2.36 6.83
CA VAL A 16 -0.54 -2.48 6.07
C VAL A 16 -1.72 -1.90 6.84
N GLY A 17 -1.81 -2.16 8.16
CA GLY A 17 -2.84 -1.59 9.03
C GLY A 17 -2.75 -0.06 9.17
N ALA A 18 -1.55 0.51 9.04
CA ALA A 18 -1.32 1.96 8.98
C ALA A 18 -1.63 2.57 7.59
N GLY A 19 -1.95 1.73 6.60
CA GLY A 19 -2.26 2.17 5.24
C GLY A 19 -1.05 2.38 4.33
N CYS A 20 0.12 1.84 4.68
CA CYS A 20 1.30 1.90 3.81
C CYS A 20 1.05 1.17 2.48
N ASN A 21 1.53 1.79 1.40
CA ASN A 21 1.49 1.20 0.07
C ASN A 21 2.73 0.32 -0.20
N LEU A 22 2.71 -0.44 -1.29
CA LEU A 22 3.80 -1.36 -1.66
C LEU A 22 5.17 -0.67 -1.88
N SER A 23 5.20 0.60 -2.28
CA SER A 23 6.46 1.33 -2.43
C SER A 23 7.08 1.61 -1.06
N GLU A 24 6.31 2.11 -0.11
CA GLU A 24 6.80 2.35 1.25
C GLU A 24 7.21 1.06 1.94
N LEU A 25 6.44 -0.01 1.76
CA LEU A 25 6.84 -1.34 2.27
C LEU A 25 8.18 -1.80 1.66
N ALA A 26 8.45 -1.53 0.38
CA ALA A 26 9.73 -1.89 -0.23
C ALA A 26 10.90 -1.04 0.29
N GLU A 27 10.64 0.18 0.75
CA GLU A 27 11.64 1.03 1.42
C GLU A 27 11.93 0.55 2.85
N ILE A 28 10.89 0.09 3.58
CA ILE A 28 11.00 -0.49 4.92
C ILE A 28 11.73 -1.84 4.87
N PHE A 29 11.33 -2.72 3.94
CA PHE A 29 11.90 -4.05 3.77
C PHE A 29 12.97 -4.05 2.66
N GLN A 30 14.07 -3.33 2.90
CA GLN A 30 15.20 -3.27 1.96
C GLN A 30 15.68 -4.68 1.59
N GLY A 31 15.80 -4.94 0.29
CA GLY A 31 16.15 -6.26 -0.25
C GLY A 31 14.97 -7.18 -0.57
N ARG A 32 13.72 -6.74 -0.32
CA ARG A 32 12.51 -7.42 -0.80
C ARG A 32 11.85 -6.62 -1.92
N GLY A 33 11.67 -7.25 -3.08
CA GLY A 33 10.94 -6.65 -4.19
C GLY A 33 9.45 -6.47 -3.87
N LYS A 34 8.82 -5.46 -4.48
CA LYS A 34 7.38 -5.15 -4.32
C LYS A 34 6.50 -6.38 -4.57
N ASP A 35 6.83 -7.21 -5.56
CA ASP A 35 6.10 -8.44 -5.86
C ASP A 35 6.20 -9.48 -4.74
N SER A 36 7.37 -9.60 -4.11
CA SER A 36 7.58 -10.52 -2.97
C SER A 36 6.79 -10.07 -1.76
N ILE A 37 6.76 -8.76 -1.50
CA ILE A 37 5.96 -8.15 -0.44
C ILE A 37 4.47 -8.37 -0.71
N ARG A 38 4.00 -8.07 -1.93
CA ARG A 38 2.61 -8.28 -2.34
C ARG A 38 2.17 -9.73 -2.17
N ALA A 39 2.98 -10.68 -2.65
CA ALA A 39 2.69 -12.10 -2.49
C ALA A 39 2.58 -12.51 -1.02
N LYS A 40 3.46 -11.96 -0.16
CA LYS A 40 3.41 -12.24 1.29
C LYS A 40 2.18 -11.62 1.96
N VAL A 41 1.87 -10.35 1.68
CA VAL A 41 0.66 -9.65 2.15
C VAL A 41 -0.58 -10.48 1.82
N TYR A 42 -0.70 -10.93 0.56
CA TYR A 42 -1.82 -11.72 0.11
C TYR A 42 -1.88 -13.09 0.78
N SER A 43 -0.72 -13.74 0.96
CA SER A 43 -0.61 -15.00 1.70
C SER A 43 -0.98 -14.88 3.18
N MET A 44 -0.93 -13.68 3.76
CA MET A 44 -1.36 -13.39 5.13
C MET A 44 -2.85 -12.99 5.23
N GLY A 45 -3.57 -12.96 4.11
CA GLY A 45 -4.97 -12.50 4.05
C GLY A 45 -5.11 -10.99 4.24
N LEU A 46 -4.04 -10.23 4.07
CA LEU A 46 -4.05 -8.78 4.16
C LEU A 46 -4.26 -8.17 2.76
N ASN A 47 -4.74 -6.94 2.73
CA ASN A 47 -4.84 -6.16 1.49
C ASN A 47 -4.08 -4.86 1.65
N VAL A 48 -3.12 -4.60 0.77
CA VAL A 48 -2.44 -3.30 0.71
C VAL A 48 -3.37 -2.29 0.08
N ILE A 49 -3.41 -1.08 0.64
CA ILE A 49 -4.11 0.02 -0.02
C ILE A 49 -3.40 0.23 -1.37
N PRO A 50 -4.10 0.13 -2.51
CA PRO A 50 -3.50 0.50 -3.78
C PRO A 50 -3.04 1.95 -3.66
N PRO A 51 -1.89 2.34 -4.24
CA PRO A 51 -1.52 3.75 -4.25
C PRO A 51 -2.73 4.51 -4.80
N VAL A 52 -3.35 5.34 -3.95
CA VAL A 52 -4.45 6.18 -4.38
C VAL A 52 -3.83 7.03 -5.48
N PRO A 53 -4.31 6.96 -6.73
CA PRO A 53 -3.80 7.87 -7.75
C PRO A 53 -3.96 9.27 -7.17
N PRO A 54 -2.97 10.17 -7.36
CA PRO A 54 -3.15 11.55 -6.92
C PRO A 54 -4.48 12.01 -7.52
N ILE A 55 -5.46 12.26 -6.66
CA ILE A 55 -6.73 12.79 -7.12
C ILE A 55 -6.34 14.13 -7.72
N ASP A 56 -6.49 14.25 -9.04
CA ASP A 56 -6.24 15.50 -9.71
C ASP A 56 -7.20 16.51 -9.10
N THR A 57 -6.66 17.35 -8.21
CA THR A 57 -7.46 18.25 -7.39
C THR A 57 -8.13 19.30 -8.27
N ALA A 58 -7.60 19.56 -9.48
CA ALA A 58 -8.25 20.37 -10.48
C ALA A 58 -9.48 19.67 -11.07
N ALA A 59 -9.40 18.39 -11.43
CA ALA A 59 -10.55 17.60 -11.88
C ALA A 59 -11.63 17.46 -10.79
N LEU A 60 -11.24 17.25 -9.53
CA LEU A 60 -12.18 17.18 -8.41
C LEU A 60 -12.88 18.52 -8.17
N ASN A 61 -12.13 19.63 -8.16
CA ASN A 61 -12.71 20.97 -8.00
C ASN A 61 -13.61 21.36 -9.17
N PHE A 62 -13.27 20.94 -10.39
CA PHE A 62 -14.13 21.15 -11.56
C PHE A 62 -15.47 20.43 -11.40
N TYR A 63 -15.45 19.17 -10.95
CA TYR A 63 -16.66 18.38 -10.73
C TYR A 63 -17.54 18.97 -9.60
N LEU A 64 -16.93 19.38 -8.49
CA LEU A 64 -17.65 20.01 -7.38
C LEU A 64 -18.32 21.32 -7.81
N LYS A 65 -17.59 22.19 -8.54
CA LYS A 65 -18.17 23.43 -9.08
C LYS A 65 -19.30 23.20 -10.08
N ALA A 66 -19.28 22.10 -10.83
CA ALA A 66 -20.33 21.80 -11.81
C ALA A 66 -21.65 21.32 -11.17
N HIS A 67 -21.63 20.92 -9.89
CA HIS A 67 -22.77 20.34 -9.18
C HIS A 67 -23.24 21.15 -7.97
N GLU A 68 -22.60 22.28 -7.65
CA GLU A 68 -23.18 23.31 -6.78
C GLU A 68 -24.19 24.15 -7.57
N GLY A 69 -25.41 23.64 -7.69
CA GLY A 69 -26.59 24.34 -8.22
C GLY A 69 -27.58 24.68 -7.12
#